data_AF-A0A0V1PH55-F1
#
_entry.id   AF-A0A0V1PH55-F1
#
_cell.length_a   1.000
_cell.length_b   1.000
_cell.length_c   1.000
_cell.angle_alpha   90.00
_cell.angle_beta   90.00
_cell.angle_gamma   90.00
#
_symmetry.space_group_name_H-M   'P 1'
#
loop_
_entity.id
_entity.type
_entity.pdbx_description
1 polymer ?
#
loop_
_entity_poly.entity_id
_entity_poly.type
_entity_poly.pdbx_seq_one_letter_code
_entity_poly.pdbx_strand_id
1 'polypeptide(L)'
;MVVRRDYESEKTKIRDFINNFYVQDNDGRGKIYVYLQKITSLANRQTVAFVVDLNDLLEYDPDLVESVVNNTRRYTELFSVVVEDLIFKALQGRAPPIKDCYDEFVNYRINFELQKQRDRGETISNPSAAYPPDLLRRFEVYFKALSNEKTYSVRQVGAEQIGKLVTIRGVAVRVTEVRPLITIVTYLCTECGCEIYQPVTGPNYTPAECCPSKECKENKTRGRLIFQIRGSKLVKFQEVRIQEHSDQVPVGHIPRSLTIHLRGENTRLINPGDHVHITGVFLPKLKTGFRQLIQGLISETFMEAHHIVCLSKTNDEINEDHLRLSEDDIKLMAEDDFYDKLTYSIAPEIYGHEDVKKALLLMLVGGVDRSINVCLMGDPGVAKSQLLSYVDRLALRSQYTTGRGSSGVGLTAAVIHDQLTGEFTLEGGALVLADQGICCIDEFDKMMDTDRTAIHEVMEQQTVSIAKAGIIATLNARTSILAAANPAYGRYNPRRSIEQNIQLPAALLSRFDLIWLIQDKPDRENDLK
;
A
#
# COMPACT_ATOMS: atom_id res chain seq x y z
N MET A 1 -7.23 -13.83 -30.23
CA MET A 1 -6.23 -13.77 -31.32
C MET A 1 -5.04 -12.96 -30.81
N VAL A 2 -3.88 -13.58 -30.57
CA VAL A 2 -2.68 -12.82 -30.16
C VAL A 2 -2.08 -12.22 -31.42
N VAL A 3 -2.33 -10.93 -31.64
CA VAL A 3 -1.66 -10.17 -32.70
C VAL A 3 -0.17 -10.18 -32.35
N ARG A 4 0.65 -10.90 -33.12
CA ARG A 4 2.11 -10.78 -33.04
C ARG A 4 2.47 -9.38 -33.54
N ARG A 5 2.60 -8.43 -32.63
CA ARG A 5 3.05 -7.08 -32.94
C ARG A 5 4.56 -7.06 -33.08
N ASP A 6 5.04 -6.13 -33.89
CA ASP A 6 6.46 -5.91 -34.13
C ASP A 6 7.02 -4.93 -33.11
N TYR A 7 7.82 -5.44 -32.17
CA TYR A 7 8.36 -4.66 -31.05
C TYR A 7 9.36 -3.58 -31.49
N GLU A 8 9.96 -3.69 -32.67
CA GLU A 8 10.84 -2.64 -33.18
C GLU A 8 10.05 -1.38 -33.56
N SER A 9 8.90 -1.58 -34.21
CA SER A 9 7.97 -0.50 -34.53
C SER A 9 7.42 0.18 -33.26
N GLU A 10 7.11 -0.59 -32.22
CA GLU A 10 6.67 -0.06 -30.93
C GLU A 10 7.79 0.71 -30.23
N LYS A 11 9.06 0.26 -30.34
CA LYS A 11 10.21 1.01 -29.81
C LYS A 11 10.33 2.39 -30.47
N THR A 12 10.07 2.49 -31.77
CA THR A 12 10.05 3.78 -32.47
C THR A 12 8.90 4.67 -32.00
N LYS A 13 7.69 4.13 -31.87
CA LYS A 13 6.53 4.86 -31.33
C LYS A 13 6.77 5.41 -29.93
N ILE A 14 7.35 4.59 -29.03
CA ILE A 14 7.67 5.01 -27.65
C ILE A 14 8.71 6.15 -27.67
N ARG A 15 9.71 6.06 -28.54
CA ARG A 15 10.71 7.13 -28.70
C ARG A 15 10.08 8.43 -29.19
N ASP A 16 9.14 8.34 -30.14
CA ASP A 16 8.46 9.51 -30.68
C ASP A 16 7.52 10.14 -29.64
N PHE A 17 6.80 9.32 -28.87
CA PHE A 17 5.98 9.78 -27.74
C PHE A 17 6.81 10.60 -26.75
N ILE A 18 7.93 10.05 -26.28
CA ILE A 18 8.75 10.71 -25.25
C ILE A 18 9.33 12.05 -25.74
N ASN A 19 9.69 12.17 -27.02
CA ASN A 19 10.27 13.40 -27.56
C ASN A 19 9.21 14.45 -27.92
N ASN A 20 8.05 14.01 -28.41
CA ASN A 20 7.06 14.92 -29.00
C ASN A 20 5.95 15.33 -28.04
N PHE A 21 5.77 14.64 -26.91
CA PHE A 21 4.70 14.97 -25.96
C PHE A 21 4.98 16.29 -25.23
N TYR A 22 4.04 17.24 -25.35
CA TYR A 22 4.08 18.53 -24.67
C TYR A 22 2.71 18.83 -24.05
N VAL A 23 2.74 19.42 -22.86
CA VAL A 23 1.55 20.00 -22.22
C VAL A 23 1.62 21.51 -22.41
N GLN A 24 0.47 22.13 -22.70
CA GLN A 24 0.35 23.59 -22.74
C GLN A 24 0.10 24.08 -21.31
N ASP A 25 0.92 25.01 -20.83
CA ASP A 25 0.69 25.66 -19.53
C ASP A 25 -0.65 26.41 -19.52
N ASN A 26 -1.29 26.50 -18.35
CA ASN A 26 -2.54 27.25 -18.15
C ASN A 26 -2.42 28.74 -18.55
N ASP A 27 -1.20 29.29 -18.63
CA ASP A 27 -0.91 30.66 -19.04
C ASP A 27 -0.67 30.85 -20.56
N GLY A 28 -0.75 29.78 -21.37
CA GLY A 28 -0.75 29.85 -22.83
C GLY A 28 0.55 30.33 -23.50
N ARG A 29 1.65 30.48 -22.76
CA ARG A 29 2.92 31.08 -23.25
C ARG A 29 4.08 30.10 -23.46
N GLY A 30 3.98 28.84 -23.02
CA GLY A 30 5.05 27.86 -23.15
C GLY A 30 4.54 26.44 -23.42
N LYS A 31 5.22 25.72 -24.32
CA LYS A 31 5.08 24.26 -24.47
C LYS A 31 6.09 23.60 -23.53
N ILE A 32 5.61 22.86 -22.54
CA ILE A 32 6.47 22.14 -21.59
C ILE A 32 6.52 20.67 -22.01
N TYR A 33 7.72 20.21 -22.34
CA TYR A 33 7.99 18.80 -22.61
C TYR A 33 8.24 18.06 -21.29
N VAL A 34 7.16 17.57 -20.67
CA VAL A 34 7.19 16.94 -19.34
C VAL A 34 8.18 15.75 -19.30
N TYR A 35 8.13 14.87 -20.30
CA TYR A 35 8.98 13.68 -20.32
C TYR A 35 10.45 13.97 -20.62
N LEU A 36 10.76 14.96 -21.46
CA LEU A 36 12.15 15.39 -21.68
C LEU A 36 12.75 16.06 -20.45
N GLN A 37 11.96 16.83 -19.69
CA GLN A 37 12.38 17.36 -18.40
C GLN A 37 12.64 16.23 -17.40
N LYS A 38 11.73 15.25 -17.29
CA LYS A 38 11.94 14.03 -16.47
C LYS A 38 13.24 13.31 -16.86
N ILE A 39 13.54 13.16 -18.15
CA ILE A 39 14.80 12.56 -18.64
C ILE A 39 16.02 13.42 -18.28
N THR A 40 15.91 14.73 -18.36
CA THR A 40 17.00 15.65 -17.97
C THR A 40 17.27 15.54 -16.46
N SER A 41 16.24 15.46 -15.63
CA SER A 41 16.36 15.22 -14.19
C SER A 41 16.97 13.85 -13.88
N LEU A 42 16.62 12.80 -14.64
CA LEU A 42 17.24 11.47 -14.55
C LEU A 42 18.72 11.50 -14.95
N ALA A 43 19.07 12.19 -16.03
CA ALA A 43 20.45 12.36 -16.50
C ALA A 43 21.31 13.10 -15.47
N ASN A 44 20.74 14.10 -14.80
CA ASN A 44 21.35 14.83 -13.69
C ASN A 44 21.33 14.06 -12.36
N ARG A 45 20.80 12.82 -12.35
CA ARG A 45 20.65 11.94 -11.17
C ARG A 45 19.86 12.59 -10.03
N GLN A 46 18.91 13.46 -10.33
CA GLN A 46 18.04 14.10 -9.34
C GLN A 46 16.90 13.18 -8.92
N THR A 47 16.32 12.48 -9.89
CA THR A 47 15.28 11.46 -9.69
C THR A 47 15.80 10.09 -10.13
N VAL A 48 15.20 9.02 -9.62
CA VAL A 48 15.51 7.63 -10.00
C VAL A 48 14.27 6.94 -10.57
N ALA A 49 13.08 7.21 -10.04
CA ALA A 49 11.81 6.80 -10.62
C ALA A 49 11.44 7.61 -11.87
N PHE A 50 11.13 6.90 -12.95
CA PHE A 50 10.49 7.42 -14.15
C PHE A 50 9.04 6.93 -14.20
N VAL A 51 8.12 7.78 -13.77
CA VAL A 51 6.68 7.49 -13.80
C VAL A 51 6.09 7.96 -15.13
N VAL A 52 5.50 7.02 -15.87
CA VAL A 52 4.77 7.24 -17.11
C VAL A 52 3.28 7.19 -16.82
N ASP A 53 2.58 8.27 -17.14
CA ASP A 53 1.15 8.38 -16.95
C ASP A 53 0.43 7.82 -18.18
N LEU A 54 -0.44 6.82 -17.99
CA LEU A 54 -1.16 6.21 -19.11
C LEU A 54 -2.19 7.15 -19.75
N ASN A 55 -2.65 8.19 -19.04
CA ASN A 55 -3.52 9.22 -19.61
C ASN A 55 -2.81 9.98 -20.75
N ASP A 56 -1.55 10.36 -20.54
CA ASP A 56 -0.73 11.05 -21.55
C ASP A 56 -0.50 10.16 -22.78
N LEU A 57 -0.28 8.87 -22.54
CA LEU A 57 -0.17 7.89 -23.62
C LEU A 57 -1.48 7.70 -24.38
N LEU A 58 -2.64 7.80 -23.70
CA LEU A 58 -3.95 7.67 -24.34
C LEU A 58 -4.22 8.83 -25.31
N GLU A 59 -3.81 10.05 -24.96
CA GLU A 59 -3.94 11.21 -25.84
C GLU A 59 -3.11 11.06 -27.13
N TYR A 60 -1.98 10.36 -27.06
CA TYR A 60 -1.09 10.16 -28.20
C TYR A 60 -1.44 8.92 -29.04
N ASP A 61 -1.52 7.75 -28.42
CA ASP A 61 -1.80 6.48 -29.12
C ASP A 61 -2.58 5.48 -28.22
N PRO A 62 -3.89 5.28 -28.45
CA PRO A 62 -4.70 4.36 -27.66
C PRO A 62 -4.30 2.88 -27.85
N ASP A 63 -3.77 2.51 -29.03
CA ASP A 63 -3.38 1.12 -29.31
C ASP A 63 -2.15 0.69 -28.50
N LEU A 64 -1.28 1.66 -28.19
CA LEU A 64 -0.11 1.44 -27.36
C LEU A 64 -0.53 1.23 -25.90
N VAL A 65 -1.48 2.01 -25.39
CA VAL A 65 -2.02 1.87 -24.03
C VAL A 65 -2.60 0.48 -23.82
N GLU A 66 -3.45 0.00 -24.73
CA GLU A 66 -4.04 -1.34 -24.59
C GLU A 66 -2.97 -2.44 -24.54
N SER A 67 -1.87 -2.25 -25.27
CA SER A 67 -0.76 -3.20 -25.27
C SER A 67 0.04 -3.16 -23.99
N VAL A 68 0.34 -1.96 -23.49
CA VAL A 68 0.98 -1.75 -22.19
C VAL A 68 0.14 -2.37 -21.09
N VAL A 69 -1.18 -2.17 -21.10
CA VAL A 69 -2.10 -2.76 -20.12
C VAL A 69 -2.10 -4.29 -20.21
N ASN A 70 -2.05 -4.88 -21.41
CA ASN A 70 -2.07 -6.34 -21.57
C ASN A 70 -0.76 -7.06 -21.23
N ASN A 71 0.40 -6.44 -21.51
CA ASN A 71 1.72 -7.04 -21.27
C ASN A 71 2.74 -6.04 -20.72
N THR A 72 2.36 -5.43 -19.60
CA THR A 72 3.16 -4.46 -18.84
C THR A 72 4.63 -4.83 -18.68
N ARG A 73 4.94 -6.06 -18.27
CA ARG A 73 6.32 -6.49 -17.97
C ARG A 73 7.25 -6.42 -19.18
N ARG A 74 6.75 -6.65 -20.38
CA ARG A 74 7.56 -6.49 -21.59
C ARG A 74 7.71 -5.02 -21.96
N TYR A 75 6.66 -4.22 -21.79
CA TYR A 75 6.73 -2.79 -22.05
C TYR A 75 7.63 -2.07 -21.04
N THR A 76 7.70 -2.47 -19.77
CA THR A 76 8.69 -1.89 -18.83
C THR A 76 10.13 -2.11 -19.33
N GLU A 77 10.45 -3.31 -19.85
CA GLU A 77 11.75 -3.58 -20.46
C GLU A 77 11.98 -2.71 -21.70
N LEU A 78 11.00 -2.58 -22.60
CA LEU A 78 11.14 -1.74 -23.80
C LEU A 78 11.33 -0.25 -23.47
N PHE A 79 10.51 0.29 -22.56
CA PHE A 79 10.65 1.66 -22.07
C PHE A 79 12.01 1.86 -21.41
N SER A 80 12.52 0.89 -20.64
CA SER A 80 13.85 1.00 -20.03
C SER A 80 14.96 1.13 -21.08
N VAL A 81 14.90 0.38 -22.19
CA VAL A 81 15.87 0.49 -23.29
C VAL A 81 15.74 1.84 -24.00
N VAL A 82 14.53 2.33 -24.25
CA VAL A 82 14.32 3.62 -24.93
C VAL A 82 14.79 4.78 -24.07
N VAL A 83 14.47 4.78 -22.78
CA VAL A 83 14.89 5.82 -21.83
C VAL A 83 16.42 5.84 -21.71
N GLU A 84 17.06 4.66 -21.68
CA GLU A 84 18.53 4.55 -21.68
C GLU A 84 19.16 5.20 -22.93
N ASP A 85 18.63 4.89 -24.12
CA ASP A 85 19.07 5.50 -25.38
C ASP A 85 18.89 7.04 -25.37
N LEU A 86 17.82 7.55 -24.75
CA LEU A 86 17.53 8.98 -24.66
C LEU A 86 18.40 9.70 -23.63
N ILE A 87 18.68 9.07 -22.49
CA ILE A 87 19.64 9.59 -21.50
C ILE A 87 21.02 9.72 -22.12
N PHE A 88 21.46 8.72 -22.90
CA PHE A 88 22.75 8.79 -23.60
C PHE A 88 22.81 9.98 -24.57
N LYS A 89 21.73 10.22 -25.33
CA LYS A 89 21.61 11.39 -26.21
C LYS A 89 21.60 12.71 -25.44
N ALA A 90 20.90 12.77 -24.32
CA ALA A 90 20.80 13.98 -23.48
C ALA A 90 22.14 14.36 -22.83
N LEU A 91 22.96 13.37 -22.46
CA LEU A 91 24.26 13.60 -21.84
C LEU A 91 25.32 14.12 -22.83
N GLN A 92 25.15 13.96 -24.15
CA GLN A 92 26.05 14.47 -25.20
C GLN A 92 27.56 14.29 -24.89
N GLY A 93 27.95 13.16 -24.31
CA GLY A 93 29.35 12.85 -23.98
C GLY A 93 29.87 13.44 -22.67
N ARG A 94 29.05 14.14 -21.87
CA ARG A 94 29.39 14.52 -20.49
C ARG A 94 29.25 13.31 -19.58
N ALA A 95 30.26 13.06 -18.74
CA ALA A 95 30.14 12.05 -17.70
C ALA A 95 29.03 12.45 -16.70
N PRO A 96 28.15 11.51 -16.31
CA PRO A 96 27.10 11.81 -15.36
C PRO A 96 27.71 12.21 -14.00
N PRO A 97 27.10 13.17 -13.28
CA PRO A 97 27.65 13.67 -12.02
C PRO A 97 27.69 12.55 -10.97
N ILE A 98 28.86 12.28 -10.39
CA ILE A 98 29.04 11.25 -9.35
C ILE A 98 28.30 11.72 -8.09
N LYS A 99 27.33 10.94 -7.62
CA LYS A 99 26.62 11.19 -6.36
C LYS A 99 26.84 10.08 -5.34
N ASP A 100 26.82 8.83 -5.80
CA ASP A 100 26.93 7.66 -4.94
C ASP A 100 28.22 6.87 -5.22
N CYS A 101 28.64 6.08 -4.22
CA CYS A 101 29.75 5.14 -4.36
C CYS A 101 29.55 4.16 -5.53
N TYR A 102 28.31 3.72 -5.78
CA TYR A 102 28.01 2.82 -6.90
C TYR A 102 28.28 3.46 -8.26
N ASP A 103 28.02 4.77 -8.41
CA ASP A 103 28.32 5.48 -9.65
C ASP A 103 29.82 5.56 -9.91
N GLU A 104 30.60 5.76 -8.84
CA GLU A 104 32.04 5.80 -8.93
C GLU A 104 32.58 4.43 -9.39
N PHE A 105 32.01 3.33 -8.86
CA PHE A 105 32.33 1.98 -9.35
C PHE A 105 31.93 1.76 -10.81
N VAL A 106 30.75 2.24 -11.23
CA VAL A 106 30.30 2.12 -12.63
C VAL A 106 31.20 2.94 -13.55
N ASN A 107 31.52 4.19 -13.18
CA ASN A 107 32.42 5.04 -13.96
C ASN A 107 33.83 4.45 -14.02
N TYR A 108 34.33 3.90 -12.91
CA TYR A 108 35.60 3.18 -12.88
C TYR A 108 35.61 2.01 -13.87
N ARG A 109 34.54 1.20 -13.91
CA ARG A 109 34.40 0.09 -14.87
C ARG A 109 34.39 0.56 -16.32
N ILE A 110 33.60 1.58 -16.63
CA ILE A 110 33.54 2.15 -17.99
C ILE A 110 34.92 2.67 -18.42
N ASN A 111 35.61 3.39 -17.55
CA ASN A 111 36.96 3.91 -17.83
C ASN A 111 38.00 2.80 -17.97
N PHE A 112 37.89 1.75 -17.15
CA PHE A 112 38.76 0.58 -17.22
C PHE A 112 38.60 -0.17 -18.54
N GLU A 113 37.36 -0.36 -19.00
CA GLU A 113 37.10 -0.99 -20.31
C GLU A 113 37.58 -0.11 -21.47
N LEU A 114 37.40 1.21 -21.37
CA LEU A 114 37.95 2.15 -22.36
C LEU A 114 39.48 2.09 -22.44
N GLN A 115 40.17 1.95 -21.30
CA GLN A 115 41.62 1.73 -21.28
C GLN A 115 42.00 0.40 -21.94
N LYS A 116 41.29 -0.68 -21.60
CA LYS A 116 41.53 -2.01 -22.17
C LYS A 116 41.32 -2.07 -23.69
N GLN A 117 40.32 -1.35 -24.21
CA GLN A 117 40.10 -1.23 -25.65
C GLN A 117 41.21 -0.43 -26.34
N ARG A 118 41.70 0.66 -25.72
CA ARG A 118 42.86 1.41 -26.22
C ARG A 118 44.11 0.53 -26.28
N ASP A 119 44.36 -0.26 -25.25
CA ASP A 119 45.51 -1.16 -25.19
C ASP A 119 45.43 -2.27 -26.26
N ARG A 120 44.22 -2.67 -26.66
CA ARG A 120 43.98 -3.64 -27.75
C ARG A 120 44.04 -3.03 -29.15
N GLY A 121 44.11 -1.71 -29.29
CA GLY A 121 44.14 -1.03 -30.59
C GLY A 121 42.84 -1.14 -31.40
N GLU A 122 41.71 -1.51 -30.77
CA GLU A 122 40.40 -1.60 -31.42
C GLU A 122 39.73 -0.22 -31.49
N THR A 123 38.92 0.02 -32.54
CA THR A 123 38.04 1.20 -32.62
C THR A 123 37.16 1.26 -31.38
N ILE A 124 37.07 2.43 -30.72
CA ILE A 124 36.23 2.64 -29.53
C ILE A 124 34.78 2.32 -29.90
N SER A 125 34.34 1.12 -29.57
CA SER A 125 32.94 0.70 -29.65
C SER A 125 32.30 0.93 -28.29
N ASN A 126 30.97 1.13 -28.25
CA ASN A 126 30.24 1.50 -27.04
C ASN A 126 30.70 0.66 -25.81
N PRO A 127 31.41 1.24 -24.83
CA PRO A 127 31.96 0.48 -23.69
C PRO A 127 30.86 -0.15 -22.81
N SER A 128 29.62 0.35 -22.91
CA SER A 128 28.45 -0.21 -22.23
C SER A 128 28.01 -1.57 -22.77
N ALA A 129 28.42 -1.97 -23.98
CA ALA A 129 28.00 -3.25 -24.58
C ALA A 129 28.65 -4.48 -23.92
N ALA A 130 29.75 -4.29 -23.18
CA ALA A 130 30.43 -5.35 -22.44
C ALA A 130 29.68 -5.75 -21.16
N TYR A 131 28.81 -4.88 -20.64
CA TYR A 131 28.11 -5.09 -19.38
C TYR A 131 26.60 -5.29 -19.63
N PRO A 132 25.92 -6.12 -18.82
CA PRO A 132 24.47 -6.21 -18.91
C PRO A 132 23.85 -4.84 -18.59
N PRO A 133 22.86 -4.37 -19.39
CA PRO A 133 22.29 -3.04 -19.24
C PRO A 133 21.64 -2.85 -17.87
N ASP A 134 21.07 -3.91 -17.30
CA ASP A 134 20.52 -3.91 -15.94
C ASP A 134 21.51 -3.51 -14.85
N LEU A 135 22.82 -3.66 -15.07
CA LEU A 135 23.86 -3.24 -14.13
C LEU A 135 24.09 -1.72 -14.20
N LEU A 136 24.05 -1.16 -15.42
CA LEU A 136 24.27 0.27 -15.64
C LEU A 136 23.00 1.09 -15.38
N ARG A 137 21.82 0.47 -15.49
CA ARG A 137 20.53 1.10 -15.22
C ARG A 137 20.45 1.52 -13.76
N ARG A 138 20.40 2.83 -13.52
CA ARG A 138 20.14 3.37 -12.19
C ARG A 138 18.70 3.83 -12.01
N PHE A 139 17.97 4.02 -13.09
CA PHE A 139 16.58 4.43 -13.06
C PHE A 139 15.64 3.23 -13.09
N GLU A 140 14.41 3.46 -12.64
CA GLU A 140 13.32 2.50 -12.63
C GLU A 140 12.14 3.08 -13.40
N VAL A 141 11.40 2.25 -14.12
CA VAL A 141 10.22 2.69 -14.89
C VAL A 141 8.96 2.19 -14.21
N TYR A 142 8.05 3.11 -13.94
CA TYR A 142 6.76 2.83 -13.33
C TYR A 142 5.63 3.34 -14.23
N PHE A 143 4.50 2.64 -14.19
CA PHE A 143 3.28 3.06 -14.88
C PHE A 143 2.24 3.52 -13.85
N LYS A 144 1.64 4.68 -14.11
CA LYS A 144 0.43 5.13 -13.42
C LYS A 144 -0.77 4.78 -14.29
N ALA A 145 -1.72 4.07 -13.70
CA ALA A 145 -2.95 3.66 -14.37
C ALA A 145 -3.81 4.87 -14.81
N LEU A 146 -4.79 4.63 -15.68
CA LEU A 146 -5.70 5.69 -16.11
C LEU A 146 -6.57 6.16 -14.95
N SER A 147 -6.87 7.47 -14.90
CA SER A 147 -7.73 8.03 -13.83
C SER A 147 -9.16 7.48 -13.87
N ASN A 148 -9.65 7.10 -15.06
CA ASN A 148 -10.99 6.53 -15.26
C ASN A 148 -11.04 5.00 -15.11
N GLU A 149 -9.92 4.35 -14.78
CA GLU A 149 -9.88 2.89 -14.69
C GLU A 149 -10.63 2.40 -13.45
N LYS A 150 -11.46 1.37 -13.63
CA LYS A 150 -12.22 0.79 -12.53
C LYS A 150 -11.27 0.10 -11.55
N THR A 151 -11.36 0.48 -10.28
CA THR A 151 -10.66 -0.22 -9.21
C THR A 151 -11.25 -1.61 -9.01
N TYR A 152 -10.41 -2.64 -9.10
CA TYR A 152 -10.80 -4.02 -8.84
C TYR A 152 -10.69 -4.34 -7.35
N SER A 153 -11.60 -5.18 -6.86
CA SER A 153 -11.42 -5.84 -5.57
C SER A 153 -10.47 -7.04 -5.74
N VAL A 154 -9.75 -7.42 -4.68
CA VAL A 154 -8.84 -8.58 -4.71
C VAL A 154 -9.56 -9.85 -5.19
N ARG A 155 -10.86 -9.98 -4.88
CA ARG A 155 -11.72 -11.11 -5.29
C ARG A 155 -11.91 -11.21 -6.79
N GLN A 156 -12.03 -10.06 -7.46
CA GLN A 156 -12.32 -9.98 -8.89
C GLN A 156 -11.08 -10.29 -9.74
N VAL A 157 -9.89 -10.28 -9.14
CA VAL A 157 -8.64 -10.66 -9.81
C VAL A 157 -8.60 -12.17 -9.98
N GLY A 158 -8.78 -12.61 -11.22
CA GLY A 158 -8.75 -14.00 -11.66
C GLY A 158 -7.68 -14.26 -12.71
N ALA A 159 -7.90 -15.31 -13.50
CA ALA A 159 -6.94 -15.75 -14.53
C ALA A 159 -6.81 -14.77 -15.70
N GLU A 160 -7.86 -14.00 -16.00
CA GLU A 160 -7.88 -13.06 -17.14
C GLU A 160 -6.97 -11.83 -16.92
N GLN A 161 -6.63 -11.55 -15.66
CA GLN A 161 -5.82 -10.42 -15.25
C GLN A 161 -4.31 -10.76 -15.17
N ILE A 162 -3.92 -12.01 -15.44
CA ILE A 162 -2.51 -12.41 -15.42
C ILE A 162 -1.74 -11.63 -16.49
N GLY A 163 -0.67 -10.95 -16.08
CA GLY A 163 0.18 -10.12 -16.93
C GLY A 163 -0.36 -8.71 -17.22
N LYS A 164 -1.61 -8.42 -16.80
CA LYS A 164 -2.23 -7.11 -17.01
C LYS A 164 -1.85 -6.09 -15.94
N LEU A 165 -1.84 -4.81 -16.31
CA LEU A 165 -1.87 -3.72 -15.32
C LEU A 165 -3.26 -3.70 -14.69
N VAL A 166 -3.33 -3.81 -13.37
CA VAL A 166 -4.58 -3.76 -12.63
C VAL A 166 -4.42 -2.81 -11.46
N THR A 167 -5.45 -2.03 -11.19
CA THR A 167 -5.56 -1.21 -9.98
C THR A 167 -6.40 -1.94 -8.94
N ILE A 168 -5.82 -2.25 -7.79
CA ILE A 168 -6.51 -2.93 -6.68
C ILE A 168 -6.68 -1.96 -5.53
N ARG A 169 -7.87 -1.96 -4.93
CA ARG A 169 -8.14 -1.28 -3.65
C ARG A 169 -8.08 -2.29 -2.51
N GLY A 170 -7.40 -1.94 -1.42
CA GLY A 170 -7.44 -2.74 -0.21
C GLY A 170 -6.77 -2.06 0.98
N VAL A 171 -6.78 -2.75 2.11
CA VAL A 171 -6.15 -2.29 3.36
C VAL A 171 -4.84 -3.05 3.55
N ALA A 172 -3.75 -2.33 3.82
CA ALA A 172 -2.49 -2.96 4.15
C ALA A 172 -2.54 -3.55 5.56
N VAL A 173 -2.47 -4.87 5.69
CA VAL A 173 -2.52 -5.53 7.01
C VAL A 173 -1.11 -5.72 7.56
N ARG A 174 -0.19 -6.15 6.69
CA ARG A 174 1.15 -6.55 7.07
C ARG A 174 2.16 -5.94 6.12
N VAL A 175 3.16 -5.28 6.68
CA VAL A 175 4.25 -4.63 5.94
C VAL A 175 5.55 -5.15 6.52
N THR A 176 6.43 -5.74 5.68
CA THR A 176 7.77 -6.15 6.13
C THR A 176 8.72 -4.95 6.13
N GLU A 177 9.87 -5.09 6.78
CA GLU A 177 10.96 -4.13 6.62
C GLU A 177 11.58 -4.20 5.22
N VAL A 178 12.33 -3.16 4.85
CA VAL A 178 13.00 -3.07 3.55
C VAL A 178 14.26 -3.93 3.56
N ARG A 179 14.34 -4.86 2.61
CA ARG A 179 15.48 -5.75 2.41
C ARG A 179 16.16 -5.48 1.07
N PRO A 180 17.48 -5.65 0.96
CA PRO A 180 18.16 -5.57 -0.32
C PRO A 180 17.93 -6.86 -1.13
N LEU A 181 17.32 -6.74 -2.31
CA LEU A 181 17.18 -7.81 -3.31
C LEU A 181 18.28 -7.70 -4.35
N ILE A 182 19.03 -8.78 -4.55
CA ILE A 182 20.08 -8.83 -5.56
C ILE A 182 19.43 -9.01 -6.93
N THR A 183 19.74 -8.12 -7.87
CA THR A 183 19.32 -8.23 -9.28
C THR A 183 20.42 -8.81 -10.14
N ILE A 184 21.67 -8.37 -9.91
CA ILE A 184 22.85 -8.88 -10.62
C ILE A 184 23.93 -9.18 -9.61
N VAL A 185 24.39 -10.42 -9.68
CA VAL A 185 25.50 -10.93 -8.88
C VAL A 185 26.78 -10.80 -9.70
N THR A 186 27.82 -10.24 -9.08
CA THR A 186 29.16 -10.19 -9.68
C THR A 186 30.11 -11.12 -8.96
N TYR A 187 30.74 -12.01 -9.72
CA TYR A 187 31.79 -12.89 -9.24
C TYR A 187 33.14 -12.46 -9.77
N LEU A 188 34.17 -12.56 -8.94
CA LEU A 188 35.56 -12.37 -9.34
C LEU A 188 36.29 -13.71 -9.27
N CYS A 189 36.96 -14.07 -10.36
CA CYS A 189 37.81 -15.26 -10.40
C CYS A 189 39.18 -14.96 -9.78
N THR A 190 39.65 -15.80 -8.87
CA THR A 190 40.96 -15.62 -8.22
C THR A 190 42.16 -15.79 -9.14
N GLU A 191 42.01 -16.56 -10.23
CA GLU A 191 43.12 -16.90 -11.12
C GLU A 191 43.22 -15.94 -12.32
N CYS A 192 42.10 -15.71 -13.02
CA CYS A 192 42.08 -14.84 -14.21
C CYS A 192 41.65 -13.40 -13.91
N GLY A 193 41.20 -13.09 -12.69
CA GLY A 193 40.71 -11.76 -12.33
C GLY A 193 39.45 -11.30 -13.08
N CYS A 194 38.84 -12.17 -13.91
CA CYS A 194 37.67 -11.80 -14.70
C CYS A 194 36.43 -11.64 -13.80
N GLU A 195 35.67 -10.56 -14.04
CA GLU A 195 34.35 -10.35 -13.45
C GLU A 195 33.28 -11.08 -14.28
N ILE A 196 32.41 -11.84 -13.60
CA ILE A 196 31.27 -12.55 -14.20
C ILE A 196 29.99 -11.96 -13.66
N TYR A 197 29.09 -11.61 -14.56
CA TYR A 197 27.78 -11.05 -14.23
C TYR A 197 26.69 -12.12 -14.41
N GLN A 198 26.00 -12.47 -13.33
CA GLN A 198 24.88 -13.40 -13.36
C GLN A 198 23.60 -12.63 -12.96
N PRO A 199 22.62 -12.45 -13.86
CA PRO A 199 21.33 -11.89 -13.50
C PRO A 199 20.51 -12.90 -12.69
N VAL A 200 19.84 -12.41 -11.64
CA VAL A 200 19.00 -13.21 -10.74
C VAL A 200 17.55 -12.79 -10.92
N THR A 201 16.74 -13.66 -11.53
CA THR A 201 15.31 -13.40 -11.76
C THR A 201 14.41 -14.05 -10.69
N GLY A 202 14.89 -15.14 -10.07
CA GLY A 202 14.13 -15.92 -9.09
C GLY A 202 14.51 -15.60 -7.64
N PRO A 203 13.69 -16.03 -6.66
CA PRO A 203 14.02 -15.92 -5.24
C PRO A 203 15.23 -16.78 -4.85
N ASN A 204 15.38 -17.93 -5.52
CA ASN A 204 16.48 -18.84 -5.34
C ASN A 204 17.33 -18.81 -6.60
N TYR A 205 18.66 -18.74 -6.43
CA TYR A 205 19.60 -18.87 -7.54
C TYR A 205 20.76 -19.76 -7.11
N THR A 206 21.33 -20.48 -8.08
CA THR A 206 22.56 -21.25 -7.87
C THR A 206 23.74 -20.39 -8.30
N PRO A 207 24.75 -20.21 -7.43
CA PRO A 207 25.93 -19.45 -7.81
C PRO A 207 26.69 -20.15 -8.93
N ALA A 208 27.30 -19.35 -9.82
CA ALA A 208 28.21 -19.89 -10.82
C ALA A 208 29.47 -20.45 -10.12
N GLU A 209 29.79 -21.71 -10.39
CA GLU A 209 31.00 -22.36 -9.85
C GLU A 209 32.19 -22.30 -10.83
N CYS A 210 31.89 -22.24 -12.14
CA CYS A 210 32.91 -22.27 -13.19
C CYS A 210 33.01 -20.90 -13.89
N CYS A 211 34.24 -20.42 -14.07
CA CYS A 211 34.50 -19.22 -14.86
C CYS A 211 34.31 -19.50 -16.38
N PRO A 212 33.52 -18.70 -17.12
CA PRO A 212 33.36 -18.84 -18.56
C PRO A 212 34.51 -18.17 -19.37
N SER A 213 35.51 -17.59 -18.71
CA SER A 213 36.61 -16.88 -19.39
C SER A 213 37.44 -17.82 -20.28
N LYS A 214 37.88 -17.29 -21.43
CA LYS A 214 38.72 -18.05 -22.38
C LYS A 214 40.04 -18.48 -21.74
N GLU A 215 40.65 -17.62 -20.91
CA GLU A 215 41.90 -17.90 -20.21
C GLU A 215 41.79 -19.09 -19.24
N CYS A 216 40.75 -19.17 -18.40
CA CYS A 216 40.55 -20.32 -17.53
C CYS A 216 40.19 -21.60 -18.31
N LYS A 217 39.47 -21.46 -19.43
CA LYS A 217 39.08 -22.60 -20.27
C LYS A 217 40.27 -23.19 -21.03
N GLU A 218 41.16 -22.34 -21.52
CA GLU A 218 42.39 -22.73 -22.23
C GLU A 218 43.41 -23.32 -21.25
N ASN A 219 43.59 -22.71 -20.07
CA ASN A 219 44.51 -23.19 -19.04
C ASN A 219 44.00 -24.42 -18.28
N LYS A 220 42.73 -24.83 -18.47
CA LYS A 220 42.04 -25.90 -17.71
C LYS A 220 42.11 -25.76 -16.19
N THR A 221 42.41 -24.57 -15.68
CA THR A 221 42.41 -24.30 -14.25
C THR A 221 41.02 -23.85 -13.80
N ARG A 222 40.59 -24.37 -12.65
CA ARG A 222 39.29 -24.04 -12.05
C ARG A 222 39.52 -23.00 -10.98
N GLY A 223 39.63 -21.74 -11.40
CA GLY A 223 39.65 -20.62 -10.47
C GLY A 223 38.37 -20.56 -9.64
N ARG A 224 38.52 -20.30 -8.33
CA ARG A 224 37.39 -20.14 -7.43
C ARG A 224 36.72 -18.80 -7.69
N LEU A 225 35.40 -18.81 -7.84
CA LEU A 225 34.59 -17.60 -7.98
C LEU A 225 34.22 -17.06 -6.60
N ILE A 226 34.61 -15.82 -6.33
CA ILE A 226 34.28 -15.11 -5.09
C ILE A 226 33.20 -14.09 -5.41
N PHE A 227 32.11 -14.14 -4.66
CA PHE A 227 31.03 -13.15 -4.78
C PHE A 227 31.49 -11.80 -4.22
N GLN A 228 31.35 -10.75 -5.04
CA GLN A 228 31.70 -9.38 -4.65
C GLN A 228 30.44 -8.52 -4.53
N ILE A 229 30.13 -8.07 -3.31
CA ILE A 229 28.95 -7.24 -3.03
C ILE A 229 29.05 -5.87 -3.72
N ARG A 230 30.22 -5.23 -3.65
CA ARG A 230 30.42 -3.87 -4.19
C ARG A 230 30.20 -3.76 -5.71
N GLY A 231 30.47 -4.84 -6.43
CA GLY A 231 30.25 -4.90 -7.87
C GLY A 231 28.83 -5.29 -8.26
N SER A 232 28.07 -5.84 -7.32
CA SER A 232 26.72 -6.36 -7.51
C SER A 232 25.67 -5.26 -7.38
N LYS A 233 24.52 -5.45 -8.03
CA LYS A 233 23.40 -4.51 -7.97
C LYS A 233 22.34 -5.00 -7.00
N LEU A 234 22.10 -4.21 -5.97
CA LEU A 234 21.08 -4.44 -4.94
C LEU A 234 19.95 -3.42 -5.14
N VAL A 235 18.71 -3.88 -5.10
CA VAL A 235 17.50 -3.05 -5.18
C VAL A 235 16.72 -3.20 -3.89
N LYS A 236 16.07 -2.13 -3.41
CA LYS A 236 15.20 -2.20 -2.23
C LYS A 236 14.00 -3.09 -2.55
N PHE A 237 13.67 -3.99 -1.64
CA PHE A 237 12.54 -4.91 -1.75
C PHE A 237 11.76 -4.90 -0.45
N GLN A 238 10.44 -4.86 -0.57
CA GLN A 238 9.53 -4.91 0.56
C GLN A 238 8.30 -5.74 0.18
N GLU A 239 7.85 -6.59 1.08
CA GLU A 239 6.65 -7.39 0.90
C GLU A 239 5.52 -6.79 1.73
N VAL A 240 4.37 -6.60 1.10
CA VAL A 240 3.15 -6.09 1.74
C VAL A 240 2.02 -7.06 1.48
N ARG A 241 1.25 -7.40 2.51
CA ARG A 241 -0.01 -8.13 2.36
C ARG A 241 -1.17 -7.16 2.47
N ILE A 242 -2.00 -7.18 1.44
CA ILE A 242 -3.23 -6.41 1.37
C ILE A 242 -4.41 -7.33 1.57
N GLN A 243 -5.41 -6.83 2.28
CA GLN A 243 -6.71 -7.45 2.46
C GLN A 243 -7.78 -6.67 1.70
N GLU A 244 -8.83 -7.39 1.27
CA GLU A 244 -10.04 -6.77 0.73
C GLU A 244 -10.62 -5.75 1.70
N HIS A 245 -11.19 -4.68 1.14
CA HIS A 245 -11.98 -3.74 1.91
C HIS A 245 -13.26 -4.42 2.40
N SER A 246 -13.64 -4.19 3.67
CA SER A 246 -14.80 -4.83 4.30
C SER A 246 -16.09 -4.65 3.49
N ASP A 247 -16.33 -3.44 2.94
CA ASP A 247 -17.53 -3.11 2.15
C ASP A 247 -17.72 -3.98 0.90
N GLN A 248 -16.63 -4.52 0.35
CA GLN A 248 -16.65 -5.30 -0.88
C GLN A 248 -16.80 -6.81 -0.63
N VAL A 249 -16.79 -7.22 0.63
CA VAL A 249 -16.89 -8.63 1.02
C VAL A 249 -18.36 -9.03 1.05
N PRO A 250 -18.80 -10.00 0.23
CA PRO A 250 -20.17 -10.50 0.30
C PRO A 250 -20.40 -11.25 1.62
N VAL A 251 -21.61 -11.12 2.16
CA VAL A 251 -22.03 -11.72 3.43
C VAL A 251 -21.74 -13.23 3.43
N GLY A 252 -21.05 -13.70 4.48
CA GLY A 252 -20.72 -15.13 4.67
C GLY A 252 -19.39 -15.58 4.06
N HIS A 253 -18.67 -14.71 3.35
CA HIS A 253 -17.32 -15.03 2.87
C HIS A 253 -16.22 -14.38 3.72
N ILE A 254 -15.10 -15.08 3.86
CA ILE A 254 -13.90 -14.54 4.50
C ILE A 254 -13.20 -13.59 3.51
N PRO A 255 -12.71 -12.42 3.96
CA PRO A 255 -11.89 -11.52 3.13
C PRO A 255 -10.63 -12.22 2.64
N ARG A 256 -10.32 -12.07 1.35
CA ARG A 256 -9.08 -12.61 0.77
C ARG A 256 -7.92 -11.64 0.97
N SER A 257 -6.71 -12.19 1.00
CA SER A 257 -5.48 -11.43 1.02
C SER A 257 -4.62 -11.70 -0.20
N LEU A 258 -3.87 -10.69 -0.61
CA LEU A 258 -2.94 -10.73 -1.74
C LEU A 258 -1.56 -10.23 -1.30
N THR A 259 -0.51 -10.92 -1.75
CA THR A 259 0.88 -10.51 -1.54
C THR A 259 1.34 -9.58 -2.65
N ILE A 260 1.95 -8.47 -2.25
CA ILE A 260 2.42 -7.43 -3.14
C ILE A 260 3.90 -7.22 -2.89
N HIS A 261 4.67 -7.24 -3.96
CA HIS A 261 6.09 -6.95 -3.96
C HIS A 261 6.30 -5.50 -4.38
N LEU A 262 6.85 -4.72 -3.46
CA LEU A 262 7.33 -3.36 -3.73
C LEU A 262 8.82 -3.45 -4.05
N ARG A 263 9.23 -2.81 -5.15
CA ARG A 263 10.62 -2.72 -5.58
C ARG A 263 11.02 -1.25 -5.69
N GLY A 264 12.26 -0.96 -5.32
CA GLY A 264 12.88 0.31 -5.60
C GLY A 264 12.38 1.47 -4.73
N GLU A 265 12.06 2.59 -5.37
CA GLU A 265 11.61 3.80 -4.67
C GLU A 265 10.21 3.71 -4.06
N ASN A 266 9.39 2.76 -4.52
CA ASN A 266 8.06 2.51 -3.96
C ASN A 266 8.06 1.89 -2.54
N THR A 267 9.24 1.63 -1.98
CA THR A 267 9.38 1.07 -0.64
C THR A 267 9.15 2.14 0.44
N ARG A 268 8.60 1.75 1.59
CA ARG A 268 8.25 2.60 2.76
C ARG A 268 7.13 3.62 2.55
N LEU A 269 6.34 3.51 1.48
CA LEU A 269 5.19 4.39 1.26
C LEU A 269 3.95 3.98 2.07
N ILE A 270 3.83 2.68 2.39
CA ILE A 270 2.67 2.07 3.02
C ILE A 270 2.94 1.77 4.50
N ASN A 271 2.00 2.15 5.37
CA ASN A 271 1.96 1.71 6.75
C ASN A 271 0.86 0.66 6.95
N PRO A 272 0.95 -0.21 7.96
CA PRO A 272 -0.16 -1.10 8.33
C PRO A 272 -1.39 -0.28 8.74
N GLY A 273 -2.56 -0.67 8.28
CA GLY A 273 -3.84 0.02 8.48
C GLY A 273 -4.19 1.05 7.39
N ASP A 274 -3.26 1.39 6.50
CA ASP A 274 -3.54 2.34 5.42
C ASP A 274 -4.47 1.72 4.35
N HIS A 275 -5.48 2.50 3.94
CA HIS A 275 -6.28 2.21 2.76
C HIS A 275 -5.52 2.67 1.53
N VAL A 276 -5.20 1.73 0.64
CA VAL A 276 -4.31 1.98 -0.50
C VAL A 276 -4.96 1.53 -1.82
N HIS A 277 -4.69 2.31 -2.85
CA HIS A 277 -4.86 1.94 -4.24
C HIS A 277 -3.49 1.59 -4.81
N ILE A 278 -3.32 0.33 -5.20
CA ILE A 278 -2.07 -0.14 -5.79
C ILE A 278 -2.32 -0.51 -7.23
N THR A 279 -1.57 0.15 -8.11
CA THR A 279 -1.54 -0.17 -9.53
C THR A 279 -0.32 -1.01 -9.79
N GLY A 280 -0.51 -2.18 -10.36
CA GLY A 280 0.56 -3.16 -10.51
C GLY A 280 0.23 -4.26 -11.48
N VAL A 281 1.19 -5.15 -11.67
CA VAL A 281 1.07 -6.29 -12.57
C VAL A 281 0.82 -7.54 -11.76
N PHE A 282 -0.23 -8.28 -12.11
CA PHE A 282 -0.53 -9.54 -11.47
C PHE A 282 0.24 -10.68 -12.13
N LEU A 283 1.13 -11.35 -11.39
CA LEU A 283 2.03 -12.38 -11.91
C LEU A 283 1.98 -13.67 -11.08
N PRO A 284 2.00 -14.85 -11.74
CA PRO A 284 2.19 -16.12 -11.05
C PRO A 284 3.69 -16.32 -10.71
N LYS A 285 3.95 -16.80 -9.50
CA LYS A 285 5.25 -17.28 -9.04
C LYS A 285 5.23 -18.80 -8.97
N LEU A 286 6.22 -19.42 -9.59
CA LEU A 286 6.47 -20.84 -9.45
C LEU A 286 7.23 -21.08 -8.15
N LYS A 287 6.68 -21.92 -7.26
CA LYS A 287 7.40 -22.39 -6.07
C LYS A 287 8.48 -23.39 -6.50
N THR A 288 9.73 -22.96 -6.44
CA THR A 288 10.89 -23.86 -6.61
C THR A 288 11.15 -24.58 -5.28
N GLY A 289 10.60 -25.79 -5.12
CA GLY A 289 10.73 -26.63 -3.91
C GLY A 289 10.79 -28.13 -4.24
N PHE A 290 10.58 -28.99 -3.24
CA PHE A 290 10.60 -30.45 -3.39
C PHE A 290 9.72 -30.90 -4.56
N ARG A 291 10.40 -31.29 -5.66
CA ARG A 291 9.84 -31.56 -6.99
C ARG A 291 8.76 -32.65 -7.01
N GLN A 292 8.67 -33.50 -5.98
CA GLN A 292 7.73 -34.61 -5.90
C GLN A 292 6.42 -34.27 -5.16
N LEU A 293 6.41 -33.25 -4.28
CA LEU A 293 5.23 -32.88 -3.48
C LEU A 293 4.51 -31.63 -4.01
N ILE A 294 5.25 -30.78 -4.75
CA ILE A 294 4.78 -29.49 -5.28
C ILE A 294 4.60 -29.56 -6.82
N GLN A 295 4.57 -30.77 -7.39
CA GLN A 295 4.43 -31.00 -8.84
C GLN A 295 3.03 -30.69 -9.40
N GLY A 296 2.18 -29.99 -8.65
CA GLY A 296 0.96 -29.40 -9.17
C GLY A 296 1.26 -28.13 -9.96
N LEU A 297 0.46 -27.85 -11.00
CA LEU A 297 0.45 -26.56 -11.72
C LEU A 297 -0.08 -25.39 -10.87
N ILE A 298 -0.17 -25.58 -9.55
CA ILE A 298 -0.67 -24.59 -8.59
C ILE A 298 0.45 -23.55 -8.42
N SER A 299 0.27 -22.41 -9.07
CA SER A 299 1.13 -21.24 -8.90
C SER A 299 0.58 -20.38 -7.76
N GLU A 300 1.47 -19.89 -6.92
CA GLU A 300 1.13 -18.79 -6.03
C GLU A 300 1.13 -17.51 -6.84
N THR A 301 0.19 -16.63 -6.57
CA THR A 301 0.09 -15.35 -7.26
C THR A 301 0.64 -14.25 -6.37
N PHE A 302 1.27 -13.26 -7.00
CA PHE A 302 1.70 -12.03 -6.34
C PHE A 302 1.50 -10.86 -7.31
N MET A 303 1.44 -9.66 -6.77
CA MET A 303 1.40 -8.45 -7.57
C MET A 303 2.72 -7.71 -7.48
N GLU A 304 3.26 -7.24 -8.60
CA GLU A 304 4.39 -6.31 -8.65
C GLU A 304 3.83 -4.88 -8.73
N ALA A 305 4.08 -4.06 -7.71
CA ALA A 305 3.51 -2.71 -7.62
C ALA A 305 4.33 -1.69 -8.43
N HIS A 306 3.64 -0.90 -9.25
CA HIS A 306 4.24 0.22 -9.98
C HIS A 306 3.95 1.58 -9.36
N HIS A 307 2.72 1.80 -8.90
CA HIS A 307 2.34 3.08 -8.31
C HIS A 307 1.35 2.82 -7.17
N ILE A 308 1.51 3.57 -6.09
CA ILE A 308 0.79 3.39 -4.83
C ILE A 308 0.21 4.75 -4.47
N VAL A 309 -1.10 4.80 -4.25
CA VAL A 309 -1.81 5.96 -3.72
C VAL A 309 -2.42 5.58 -2.39
N CYS A 310 -2.01 6.23 -1.31
CA CYS A 310 -2.56 6.02 0.02
C CYS A 310 -3.70 7.00 0.25
N LEU A 311 -4.94 6.51 0.23
CA LEU A 311 -6.15 7.34 0.42
C LEU A 311 -6.14 8.07 1.78
N SER A 312 -5.62 7.42 2.83
CA SER A 312 -5.60 8.00 4.18
C SER A 312 -4.80 9.29 4.30
N LYS A 313 -3.73 9.45 3.52
CA LYS A 313 -2.84 10.63 3.56
C LYS A 313 -3.19 11.68 2.50
N THR A 314 -3.79 11.26 1.38
CA THR A 314 -4.18 12.15 0.28
C THR A 314 -5.64 12.59 0.35
N ASN A 315 -6.36 12.29 1.44
CA ASN A 315 -7.64 12.94 1.73
C ASN A 315 -7.52 14.47 1.84
N ASP A 316 -6.30 15.02 1.88
CA ASP A 316 -6.04 16.46 1.78
C ASP A 316 -5.96 16.98 0.32
N GLU A 317 -5.68 16.14 -0.68
CA GLU A 317 -5.50 16.57 -2.10
C GLU A 317 -6.55 15.98 -3.07
N ILE A 318 -6.99 14.73 -2.90
CA ILE A 318 -7.98 14.09 -3.79
C ILE A 318 -9.41 14.56 -3.48
N ASN A 319 -9.63 15.03 -2.25
CA ASN A 319 -10.92 15.58 -1.86
C ASN A 319 -11.20 16.93 -2.51
N GLU A 320 -10.20 17.70 -2.98
CA GLU A 320 -10.49 19.01 -3.59
C GLU A 320 -11.34 18.92 -4.88
N ASP A 321 -11.24 17.82 -5.64
CA ASP A 321 -12.01 17.67 -6.89
C ASP A 321 -13.37 16.95 -6.70
N HIS A 322 -13.53 16.13 -5.66
CA HIS A 322 -14.83 15.52 -5.31
C HIS A 322 -15.64 16.33 -4.28
N LEU A 323 -15.02 17.25 -3.53
CA LEU A 323 -15.67 18.28 -2.69
C LEU A 323 -15.83 19.63 -3.39
N ARG A 324 -15.71 19.70 -4.73
CA ARG A 324 -16.46 20.73 -5.45
C ARG A 324 -17.94 20.39 -5.29
N LEU A 325 -18.50 20.80 -4.14
CA LEU A 325 -19.91 20.72 -3.82
C LEU A 325 -20.64 21.13 -5.10
N SER A 326 -21.46 20.23 -5.63
CA SER A 326 -22.25 20.61 -6.80
C SER A 326 -23.12 21.80 -6.40
N GLU A 327 -23.42 22.71 -7.31
CA GLU A 327 -24.28 23.86 -7.01
C GLU A 327 -25.64 23.42 -6.42
N ASP A 328 -26.05 22.18 -6.67
CA ASP A 328 -27.25 21.55 -6.11
C ASP A 328 -27.09 21.13 -4.65
N ASP A 329 -25.90 20.71 -4.21
CA ASP A 329 -25.62 20.39 -2.80
C ASP A 329 -25.64 21.67 -1.95
N ILE A 330 -25.14 22.78 -2.50
CA ILE A 330 -25.16 24.10 -1.83
C ILE A 330 -26.60 24.57 -1.64
N LYS A 331 -27.49 24.34 -2.62
CA LYS A 331 -28.93 24.66 -2.50
C LYS A 331 -29.62 23.82 -1.43
N LEU A 332 -29.26 22.54 -1.31
CA LEU A 332 -29.75 21.64 -0.26
C LEU A 332 -29.31 22.07 1.14
N MET A 333 -28.08 22.61 1.27
CA MET A 333 -27.58 23.14 2.55
C MET A 333 -28.21 24.47 2.96
N ALA A 334 -28.81 25.22 2.02
CA ALA A 334 -29.48 26.49 2.29
C ALA A 334 -30.92 26.33 2.82
N GLU A 335 -31.43 25.10 2.95
CA GLU A 335 -32.71 24.84 3.60
C GLU A 335 -32.60 24.91 5.13
N ASP A 336 -33.54 25.61 5.78
CA ASP A 336 -33.46 26.01 7.20
C ASP A 336 -33.54 24.87 8.25
N ASP A 337 -33.72 23.60 7.85
CA ASP A 337 -33.84 22.43 8.76
C ASP A 337 -32.82 21.31 8.47
N PHE A 338 -31.68 21.62 7.85
CA PHE A 338 -30.72 20.60 7.40
C PHE A 338 -30.17 19.72 8.55
N TYR A 339 -29.95 20.29 9.73
CA TYR A 339 -29.40 19.57 10.89
C TYR A 339 -30.35 18.48 11.41
N ASP A 340 -31.64 18.78 11.53
CA ASP A 340 -32.63 17.82 11.98
C ASP A 340 -32.93 16.78 10.88
N LYS A 341 -32.95 17.18 9.60
CA LYS A 341 -33.05 16.23 8.47
C LYS A 341 -31.89 15.24 8.43
N LEU A 342 -30.66 15.68 8.65
CA LEU A 342 -29.50 14.78 8.76
C LEU A 342 -29.63 13.85 9.97
N THR A 343 -30.09 14.38 11.11
CA THR A 343 -30.32 13.59 12.32
C THR A 343 -31.33 12.47 12.06
N TYR A 344 -32.46 12.76 11.41
CA TYR A 344 -33.46 11.75 11.04
C TYR A 344 -32.95 10.76 9.99
N SER A 345 -31.99 11.18 9.14
CA SER A 345 -31.37 10.32 8.13
C SER A 345 -30.42 9.29 8.76
N ILE A 346 -29.92 9.51 9.98
CA ILE A 346 -29.14 8.52 10.71
C ILE A 346 -30.08 7.46 11.30
N ALA A 347 -29.87 6.21 10.89
CA ALA A 347 -30.64 5.04 11.32
C ALA A 347 -32.17 5.28 11.27
N PRO A 348 -32.77 5.47 10.07
CA PRO A 348 -34.19 5.73 9.93
C PRO A 348 -35.07 4.53 10.32
N GLU A 349 -34.47 3.34 10.44
CA GLU A 349 -35.13 2.12 10.92
C GLU A 349 -35.58 2.22 12.39
N ILE A 350 -34.95 3.10 13.17
CA ILE A 350 -35.26 3.29 14.60
C ILE A 350 -36.00 4.62 14.76
N TYR A 351 -37.23 4.56 15.25
CA TYR A 351 -38.02 5.71 15.61
C TYR A 351 -37.60 6.26 16.98
N GLY A 352 -37.54 7.59 17.12
CA GLY A 352 -37.14 8.27 18.36
C GLY A 352 -35.63 8.46 18.55
N HIS A 353 -35.23 8.74 19.79
CA HIS A 353 -33.85 9.00 20.23
C HIS A 353 -33.10 10.06 19.41
N GLU A 354 -33.76 11.19 19.13
CA GLU A 354 -33.20 12.29 18.32
C GLU A 354 -31.89 12.83 18.91
N ASP A 355 -31.82 12.99 20.24
CA ASP A 355 -30.63 13.49 20.92
C ASP A 355 -29.44 12.53 20.79
N VAL A 356 -29.69 11.21 20.84
CA VAL A 356 -28.65 10.19 20.66
C VAL A 356 -28.14 10.22 19.22
N LYS A 357 -29.03 10.35 18.24
CA LYS A 357 -28.65 10.47 16.82
C LYS A 357 -27.86 11.75 16.55
N LYS A 358 -28.21 12.87 17.19
CA LYS A 358 -27.43 14.13 17.15
C LYS A 358 -26.03 13.94 17.69
N ALA A 359 -25.87 13.23 18.81
CA ALA A 359 -24.56 12.91 19.37
C ALA A 359 -23.72 12.01 18.43
N LEU A 360 -24.34 11.00 17.81
CA LEU A 360 -23.68 10.15 16.82
C LEU A 360 -23.27 10.93 15.57
N LEU A 361 -24.08 11.88 15.12
CA LEU A 361 -23.75 12.79 14.02
C LEU A 361 -22.50 13.62 14.32
N LEU A 362 -22.45 14.21 15.52
CA LEU A 362 -21.27 14.98 15.95
C LEU A 362 -20.02 14.12 16.03
N MET A 363 -20.16 12.86 16.46
CA MET A 363 -19.05 11.90 16.47
C MET A 363 -18.56 11.53 15.07
N LEU A 364 -19.46 11.42 14.08
CA LEU A 364 -19.12 11.12 12.69
C LEU A 364 -18.39 12.26 11.99
N VAL A 365 -18.79 13.51 12.26
CA VAL A 365 -18.10 14.71 11.75
C VAL A 365 -16.76 14.90 12.44
N GLY A 366 -16.67 14.55 13.72
CA GLY A 366 -15.47 14.70 14.54
C GLY A 366 -15.20 16.14 14.96
N GLY A 367 -14.16 16.32 15.78
CA GLY A 367 -13.65 17.63 16.20
C GLY A 367 -12.28 17.91 15.59
N VAL A 368 -11.87 19.19 15.61
CA VAL A 368 -10.63 19.69 14.96
C VAL A 368 -9.36 18.99 15.46
N ASP A 369 -9.32 18.50 16.70
CA ASP A 369 -8.14 17.80 17.27
C ASP A 369 -8.46 16.66 18.25
N ARG A 370 -9.73 16.47 18.63
CA ARG A 370 -10.11 15.47 19.64
C ARG A 370 -11.24 14.57 19.14
N SER A 371 -10.98 13.28 19.19
CA SER A 371 -11.95 12.20 18.99
C SER A 371 -13.02 12.26 20.09
N ILE A 372 -14.29 12.26 19.70
CA ILE A 372 -15.41 12.27 20.66
C ILE A 372 -15.70 10.82 21.07
N ASN A 373 -15.65 10.55 22.37
CA ASN A 373 -15.95 9.23 22.90
C ASN A 373 -17.37 9.19 23.46
N VAL A 374 -18.20 8.30 22.92
CA VAL A 374 -19.62 8.19 23.28
C VAL A 374 -19.89 6.80 23.88
N CYS A 375 -20.55 6.76 25.04
CA CYS A 375 -21.03 5.52 25.65
C CYS A 375 -22.56 5.48 25.70
N LEU A 376 -23.15 4.45 25.08
CA LEU A 376 -24.57 4.14 25.11
C LEU A 376 -24.85 3.08 26.19
N MET A 377 -25.59 3.48 27.21
CA MET A 377 -26.02 2.64 28.33
C MET A 377 -27.53 2.43 28.27
N GLY A 378 -28.04 1.33 28.79
CA GLY A 378 -29.48 1.07 28.76
C GLY A 378 -29.88 -0.39 28.84
N ASP A 379 -31.17 -0.64 28.83
CA ASP A 379 -31.71 -1.99 28.96
C ASP A 379 -31.58 -2.77 27.65
N PRO A 380 -31.56 -4.13 27.68
CA PRO A 380 -31.61 -4.92 26.46
C PRO A 380 -32.96 -4.70 25.77
N GLY A 381 -32.94 -4.39 24.48
CA GLY A 381 -34.14 -4.11 23.68
C GLY A 381 -34.18 -2.72 23.03
N VAL A 382 -33.34 -1.78 23.48
CA VAL A 382 -33.32 -0.40 22.96
C VAL A 382 -32.52 -0.21 21.65
N ALA A 383 -32.40 -1.28 20.84
CA ALA A 383 -31.72 -1.27 19.54
C ALA A 383 -30.28 -0.70 19.49
N LYS A 384 -29.52 -0.70 20.60
CA LYS A 384 -28.16 -0.14 20.65
C LYS A 384 -27.22 -0.77 19.63
N SER A 385 -27.14 -2.10 19.58
CA SER A 385 -26.23 -2.79 18.65
C SER A 385 -26.57 -2.47 17.18
N GLN A 386 -27.85 -2.18 16.88
CA GLN A 386 -28.27 -1.73 15.56
C GLN A 386 -27.76 -0.31 15.25
N LEU A 387 -27.78 0.61 16.24
CA LEU A 387 -27.16 1.92 16.09
C LEU A 387 -25.65 1.81 15.84
N LEU A 388 -24.93 0.97 16.61
CA LEU A 388 -23.49 0.75 16.40
C LEU A 388 -23.19 0.16 15.03
N SER A 389 -23.95 -0.86 14.60
CA SER A 389 -23.79 -1.48 13.28
C SER A 389 -24.14 -0.52 12.14
N TYR A 390 -25.09 0.40 12.36
CA TYR A 390 -25.41 1.43 11.38
C TYR A 390 -24.26 2.45 11.25
N VAL A 391 -23.71 2.93 12.37
CA VAL A 391 -22.56 3.83 12.37
C VAL A 391 -21.33 3.17 11.74
N ASP A 392 -21.10 1.90 12.04
CA ASP A 392 -20.01 1.11 11.43
C ASP A 392 -20.15 0.96 9.90
N ARG A 393 -21.38 0.95 9.37
CA ARG A 393 -21.60 0.95 7.91
C ARG A 393 -21.46 2.33 7.28
N LEU A 394 -21.74 3.39 8.05
CA LEU A 394 -21.71 4.76 7.55
C LEU A 394 -20.28 5.33 7.55
N ALA A 395 -19.49 4.99 8.56
CA ALA A 395 -18.12 5.48 8.71
C ALA A 395 -17.18 4.82 7.70
N LEU A 396 -16.36 5.63 7.02
CA LEU A 396 -15.39 5.15 6.02
C LEU A 396 -14.28 4.26 6.60
N ARG A 397 -13.99 4.44 7.90
CA ARG A 397 -12.96 3.72 8.63
C ARG A 397 -13.48 3.36 10.00
N SER A 398 -14.18 2.25 10.10
CA SER A 398 -14.63 1.72 11.39
C SER A 398 -14.36 0.24 11.55
N GLN A 399 -14.34 -0.17 12.81
CA GLN A 399 -14.20 -1.57 13.19
C GLN A 399 -15.23 -1.88 14.25
N TYR A 400 -16.09 -2.86 13.95
CA TYR A 400 -17.03 -3.43 14.91
C TYR A 400 -16.39 -4.58 15.68
N THR A 401 -16.42 -4.46 17.01
CA THR A 401 -15.90 -5.46 17.93
C THR A 401 -16.87 -5.72 19.07
N THR A 402 -16.82 -6.92 19.63
CA THR A 402 -17.56 -7.27 20.85
C THR A 402 -16.57 -7.47 21.98
N GLY A 403 -16.92 -6.98 23.17
CA GLY A 403 -16.08 -7.07 24.36
C GLY A 403 -15.69 -8.50 24.77
N ARG A 404 -16.44 -9.52 24.34
CA ARG A 404 -16.07 -10.93 24.53
C ARG A 404 -15.31 -11.56 23.37
N GLY A 405 -15.58 -11.12 22.13
CA GLY A 405 -14.97 -11.70 20.93
C GLY A 405 -13.60 -11.12 20.62
N SER A 406 -13.27 -9.96 21.19
CA SER A 406 -12.01 -9.27 20.96
C SER A 406 -11.15 -9.33 22.22
N SER A 407 -10.26 -10.32 22.29
CA SER A 407 -9.22 -10.36 23.32
C SER A 407 -8.27 -9.16 23.19
N GLY A 408 -7.54 -8.81 24.25
CA GLY A 408 -6.56 -7.71 24.23
C GLY A 408 -5.56 -7.76 23.08
N VAL A 409 -5.24 -8.94 22.53
CA VAL A 409 -4.40 -9.10 21.32
C VAL A 409 -5.14 -8.65 20.06
N GLY A 410 -6.44 -8.94 19.95
CA GLY A 410 -7.29 -8.52 18.84
C GLY A 410 -7.70 -7.05 18.90
N LEU A 411 -7.72 -6.44 20.10
CA LEU A 411 -7.95 -5.00 20.26
C LEU A 411 -6.69 -4.17 19.98
N THR A 412 -5.52 -4.60 20.50
CA THR A 412 -4.26 -3.85 20.43
C THR A 412 -3.48 -4.15 19.14
N ALA A 413 -2.39 -4.93 19.23
CA ALA A 413 -1.73 -5.53 18.09
C ALA A 413 -1.10 -6.86 18.50
N ALA A 414 -0.97 -7.74 17.52
CA ALA A 414 -0.34 -9.05 17.66
C ALA A 414 1.06 -9.02 17.06
N VAL A 415 1.99 -9.74 17.69
CA VAL A 415 3.28 -10.05 17.08
C VAL A 415 3.17 -11.44 16.47
N ILE A 416 3.32 -11.54 15.15
CA ILE A 416 3.26 -12.82 14.43
C ILE A 416 4.62 -13.14 13.84
N HIS A 417 5.07 -14.38 14.03
CA HIS A 417 6.29 -14.89 13.42
C HIS A 417 6.05 -15.25 11.95
N ASP A 418 6.84 -14.68 11.04
CA ASP A 418 6.83 -15.07 9.64
C ASP A 418 7.48 -16.43 9.42
N GLN A 419 6.77 -17.37 8.79
CA GLN A 419 7.33 -18.69 8.47
C GLN A 419 8.36 -18.64 7.35
N LEU A 420 8.26 -17.68 6.43
CA LEU A 420 9.19 -17.58 5.29
C LEU A 420 10.47 -16.82 5.66
N THR A 421 10.34 -15.82 6.52
CA THR A 421 11.42 -14.88 6.78
C THR A 421 12.01 -15.00 8.17
N GLY A 422 11.33 -15.66 9.11
CA GLY A 422 11.80 -15.83 10.49
C GLY A 422 11.75 -14.55 11.33
N GLU A 423 11.25 -13.45 10.78
CA GLU A 423 11.11 -12.18 11.49
C GLU A 423 9.74 -12.08 12.16
N PHE A 424 9.72 -11.37 13.29
CA PHE A 424 8.49 -11.02 13.98
C PHE A 424 7.88 -9.77 13.33
N THR A 425 6.68 -9.90 12.77
CA THR A 425 5.93 -8.78 12.19
C THR A 425 4.79 -8.38 13.11
N LEU A 426 4.51 -7.08 13.19
CA LEU A 426 3.35 -6.54 13.91
C LEU A 426 2.11 -6.59 13.01
N GLU A 427 1.01 -7.14 13.52
CA GLU A 427 -0.31 -7.06 12.92
C GLU A 427 -1.21 -6.21 13.82
N GLY A 428 -1.76 -5.13 13.27
CA GLY A 428 -2.66 -4.23 13.97
C GLY A 428 -3.96 -4.93 14.36
N GLY A 429 -4.40 -4.72 15.61
CA GLY A 429 -5.74 -5.07 16.08
C GLY A 429 -6.77 -4.01 15.70
N ALA A 430 -8.00 -4.19 16.15
CA ALA A 430 -9.14 -3.37 15.76
C ALA A 430 -8.94 -1.87 16.01
N LEU A 431 -8.33 -1.49 17.14
CA LEU A 431 -8.09 -0.07 17.48
C LEU A 431 -7.02 0.54 16.56
N VAL A 432 -5.96 -0.20 16.24
CA VAL A 432 -4.90 0.29 15.34
C VAL A 432 -5.42 0.40 13.90
N LEU A 433 -6.26 -0.54 13.47
CA LEU A 433 -6.87 -0.50 12.14
C LEU A 433 -7.88 0.64 12.00
N ALA A 434 -8.58 0.99 13.08
CA ALA A 434 -9.57 2.08 13.11
C ALA A 434 -8.97 3.48 13.34
N ASP A 435 -7.64 3.67 13.27
CA ASP A 435 -6.98 4.97 13.46
C ASP A 435 -7.64 6.09 12.61
N GLN A 436 -7.79 7.30 13.15
CA GLN A 436 -8.55 8.40 12.52
C GLN A 436 -10.01 8.08 12.15
N GLY A 437 -10.56 7.00 12.71
CA GLY A 437 -11.91 6.50 12.44
C GLY A 437 -12.69 6.24 13.73
N ILE A 438 -13.68 5.34 13.64
CA ILE A 438 -14.56 5.00 14.76
C ILE A 438 -14.40 3.52 15.11
N CYS A 439 -14.07 3.22 16.36
CA CYS A 439 -14.11 1.85 16.88
C CYS A 439 -15.43 1.63 17.62
N CYS A 440 -16.27 0.75 17.09
CA CYS A 440 -17.53 0.34 17.69
C CYS A 440 -17.29 -0.87 18.59
N ILE A 441 -17.61 -0.75 19.88
CA ILE A 441 -17.44 -1.81 20.88
C ILE A 441 -18.81 -2.12 21.49
N ASP A 442 -19.34 -3.31 21.23
CA ASP A 442 -20.55 -3.82 21.89
C ASP A 442 -20.20 -4.68 23.12
N GLU A 443 -21.12 -4.77 24.07
CA GLU A 443 -20.96 -5.47 25.35
C GLU A 443 -19.71 -5.03 26.12
N PHE A 444 -19.50 -3.72 26.22
CA PHE A 444 -18.35 -3.11 26.90
C PHE A 444 -18.22 -3.54 28.37
N ASP A 445 -19.35 -3.84 29.04
CA ASP A 445 -19.40 -4.33 30.41
C ASP A 445 -18.73 -5.71 30.58
N LYS A 446 -18.76 -6.54 29.54
CA LYS A 446 -18.27 -7.94 29.58
C LYS A 446 -16.78 -8.08 29.23
N MET A 447 -16.07 -6.98 28.99
CA MET A 447 -14.64 -7.01 28.71
C MET A 447 -13.80 -7.43 29.91
N MET A 448 -12.71 -8.14 29.63
CA MET A 448 -11.72 -8.53 30.64
C MET A 448 -10.93 -7.31 31.13
N ASP A 449 -10.44 -7.38 32.36
CA ASP A 449 -9.70 -6.28 32.98
C ASP A 449 -8.38 -5.93 32.25
N THR A 450 -7.76 -6.90 31.56
CA THR A 450 -6.58 -6.66 30.70
C THR A 450 -6.89 -5.79 29.48
N ASP A 451 -8.12 -5.88 28.98
CA ASP A 451 -8.54 -5.18 27.78
C ASP A 451 -8.97 -3.75 28.15
N ARG A 452 -9.48 -3.57 29.37
CA ARG A 452 -9.74 -2.26 29.97
C ARG A 452 -8.47 -1.42 30.09
N THR A 453 -7.32 -2.00 30.46
CA THR A 453 -6.07 -1.22 30.53
C THR A 453 -5.62 -0.70 29.16
N ALA A 454 -5.81 -1.48 28.10
CA ALA A 454 -5.48 -1.03 26.75
C ALA A 454 -6.38 0.12 26.28
N ILE A 455 -7.68 0.07 26.60
CA ILE A 455 -8.60 1.16 26.26
C ILE A 455 -8.31 2.42 27.08
N HIS A 456 -7.91 2.26 28.35
CA HIS A 456 -7.46 3.39 29.16
C HIS A 456 -6.25 4.10 28.54
N GLU A 457 -5.31 3.34 27.98
CA GLU A 457 -4.15 3.89 27.28
C GLU A 457 -4.56 4.64 26.00
N VAL A 458 -5.43 4.04 25.18
CA VAL A 458 -5.90 4.66 23.93
C VAL A 458 -6.70 5.93 24.19
N MET A 459 -7.58 5.95 25.19
CA MET A 459 -8.36 7.15 25.53
C MET A 459 -7.49 8.28 26.11
N GLU A 460 -6.39 7.97 26.81
CA GLU A 460 -5.49 8.99 27.37
C GLU A 460 -4.50 9.52 26.34
N GLN A 461 -3.78 8.60 25.70
CA GLN A 461 -2.57 8.91 24.94
C GLN A 461 -2.81 8.84 23.43
N GLN A 462 -3.95 8.28 22.99
CA GLN A 462 -4.24 7.98 21.58
C GLN A 462 -3.14 7.11 20.94
N THR A 463 -2.49 6.28 21.76
CA THR A 463 -1.43 5.36 21.35
C THR A 463 -1.59 4.03 22.07
N VAL A 464 -1.09 2.97 21.45
CA VAL A 464 -1.02 1.63 22.01
C VAL A 464 0.44 1.22 22.11
N SER A 465 0.93 1.00 23.32
CA SER A 465 2.28 0.48 23.58
C SER A 465 2.26 -1.05 23.64
N ILE A 466 3.21 -1.66 22.94
CA ILE A 466 3.33 -3.11 22.86
C ILE A 466 4.78 -3.48 23.17
N ALA A 467 4.93 -4.28 24.23
CA ALA A 467 6.18 -4.89 24.62
C ALA A 467 6.02 -6.41 24.59
N LYS A 468 6.15 -7.02 23.41
CA LYS A 468 5.99 -8.48 23.20
C LYS A 468 7.09 -9.01 22.28
N ALA A 469 7.56 -10.23 22.56
CA ALA A 469 8.55 -10.94 21.74
C ALA A 469 9.83 -10.12 21.42
N GLY A 470 10.28 -9.27 22.36
CA GLY A 470 11.46 -8.42 22.18
C GLY A 470 11.24 -7.15 21.36
N ILE A 471 10.02 -6.91 20.86
CA ILE A 471 9.65 -5.67 20.18
C ILE A 471 8.98 -4.75 21.20
N ILE A 472 9.57 -3.58 21.39
CA ILE A 472 8.98 -2.46 22.13
C ILE A 472 8.60 -1.42 21.09
N ALA A 473 7.31 -1.30 20.79
CA ALA A 473 6.80 -0.39 19.79
C ALA A 473 5.57 0.35 20.33
N THR A 474 5.43 1.61 19.93
CA THR A 474 4.24 2.43 20.19
C THR A 474 3.55 2.68 18.86
N LEU A 475 2.29 2.25 18.75
CA LEU A 475 1.46 2.47 17.58
C LEU A 475 0.48 3.59 17.87
N ASN A 476 0.19 4.42 16.87
CA ASN A 476 -0.83 5.47 17.01
C ASN A 476 -2.23 4.84 16.84
N ALA A 477 -3.18 5.27 17.66
CA ALA A 477 -4.57 4.86 17.64
C ALA A 477 -5.46 6.07 17.98
N ARG A 478 -5.55 7.03 17.07
CA ARG A 478 -6.39 8.24 17.16
C ARG A 478 -7.83 7.90 16.79
N THR A 479 -8.43 6.98 17.53
CA THR A 479 -9.77 6.45 17.26
C THR A 479 -10.81 7.10 18.14
N SER A 480 -11.97 7.42 17.57
CA SER A 480 -13.17 7.72 18.37
C SER A 480 -13.79 6.40 18.84
N ILE A 481 -14.13 6.30 20.12
CA ILE A 481 -14.71 5.07 20.68
C ILE A 481 -16.21 5.25 20.86
N LEU A 482 -16.98 4.38 20.19
CA LEU A 482 -18.42 4.22 20.40
C LEU A 482 -18.65 2.92 21.18
N ALA A 483 -19.01 3.04 22.45
CA ALA A 483 -19.21 1.90 23.34
C ALA A 483 -20.70 1.67 23.63
N ALA A 484 -21.16 0.43 23.58
CA ALA A 484 -22.45 0.01 24.15
C ALA A 484 -22.23 -0.83 25.41
N ALA A 485 -22.89 -0.46 26.49
CA ALA A 485 -22.85 -1.17 27.77
C ALA A 485 -24.25 -1.50 28.27
N ASN A 486 -24.38 -2.64 28.93
CA ASN A 486 -25.61 -3.06 29.59
C ASN A 486 -25.47 -2.96 31.12
N PRO A 487 -26.56 -2.63 31.86
CA PRO A 487 -26.53 -2.63 33.31
C PRO A 487 -26.35 -4.07 33.83
N ALA A 488 -25.65 -4.22 34.96
CA ALA A 488 -25.24 -5.53 35.50
C ALA A 488 -26.41 -6.48 35.78
N TYR A 489 -27.60 -5.94 36.11
CA TYR A 489 -28.81 -6.71 36.40
C TYR A 489 -29.82 -6.72 35.26
N GLY A 490 -29.41 -6.31 34.05
CA GLY A 490 -30.27 -6.24 32.86
C GLY A 490 -31.28 -5.09 32.87
N ARG A 491 -31.62 -4.52 34.03
CA ARG A 491 -32.42 -3.29 34.14
C ARG A 491 -31.73 -2.23 34.98
N TYR A 492 -31.86 -0.98 34.56
CA TYR A 492 -31.36 0.15 35.32
C TYR A 492 -32.23 0.44 36.56
N ASN A 493 -31.63 0.37 37.75
CA ASN A 493 -32.30 0.70 39.01
C ASN A 493 -32.02 2.16 39.41
N PRO A 494 -33.02 3.07 39.41
CA PRO A 494 -32.81 4.48 39.75
C PRO A 494 -32.46 4.72 41.22
N ARG A 495 -32.65 3.72 42.09
CA ARG A 495 -32.31 3.80 43.52
C ARG A 495 -30.84 3.55 43.82
N ARG A 496 -30.06 3.06 42.86
CA ARG A 496 -28.64 2.77 43.01
C ARG A 496 -27.80 3.82 42.29
N SER A 497 -26.55 4.00 42.72
CA SER A 497 -25.61 4.86 42.01
C SER A 497 -25.20 4.24 40.67
N ILE A 498 -24.77 5.10 39.75
CA ILE A 498 -24.30 4.75 38.40
C ILE A 498 -23.20 3.68 38.47
N GLU A 499 -22.24 3.84 39.38
CA GLU A 499 -21.13 2.88 39.59
C GLU A 499 -21.62 1.47 39.95
N GLN A 500 -22.57 1.37 40.87
CA GLN A 500 -23.13 0.09 41.32
C GLN A 500 -23.99 -0.58 40.23
N ASN A 501 -24.55 0.20 39.31
CA ASN A 501 -25.38 -0.32 38.23
C ASN A 501 -24.55 -0.83 37.03
N ILE A 502 -23.38 -0.26 36.78
CA ILE A 502 -22.64 -0.46 35.53
C ILE A 502 -21.36 -1.31 35.70
N GLN A 503 -20.89 -1.53 36.94
CA GLN A 503 -19.70 -2.35 37.23
C GLN A 503 -18.46 -1.92 36.40
N LEU A 504 -18.37 -0.64 36.06
CA LEU A 504 -17.21 -0.01 35.43
C LEU A 504 -16.54 0.94 36.43
N PRO A 505 -15.20 1.04 36.42
CA PRO A 505 -14.50 1.98 37.28
C PRO A 505 -14.80 3.43 36.86
N ALA A 506 -15.01 4.31 37.84
CA ALA A 506 -15.31 5.73 37.60
C ALA A 506 -14.24 6.46 36.76
N ALA A 507 -12.98 6.01 36.85
CA ALA A 507 -11.87 6.52 36.05
C ALA A 507 -12.02 6.29 34.53
N LEU A 508 -12.83 5.31 34.13
CA LEU A 508 -13.17 5.07 32.72
C LEU A 508 -14.33 5.98 32.31
N LEU A 509 -15.36 6.08 33.16
CA LEU A 509 -16.52 6.95 32.91
C LEU A 509 -16.12 8.41 32.73
N SER A 510 -15.14 8.90 33.48
CA SER A 510 -14.65 10.28 33.35
C SER A 510 -13.94 10.59 32.02
N ARG A 511 -13.61 9.58 31.22
CA ARG A 511 -12.92 9.71 29.92
C ARG A 511 -13.88 9.72 28.73
N PHE A 512 -15.14 9.33 28.95
CA PHE A 512 -16.18 9.50 27.96
C PHE A 512 -16.68 10.94 28.00
N ASP A 513 -16.79 11.56 26.83
CA ASP A 513 -17.31 12.93 26.74
C ASP A 513 -18.84 12.93 26.90
N LEU A 514 -19.51 11.92 26.32
CA LEU A 514 -20.95 11.76 26.37
C LEU A 514 -21.32 10.37 26.87
N ILE A 515 -22.11 10.33 27.95
CA ILE A 515 -22.71 9.10 28.48
C ILE A 515 -24.23 9.23 28.35
N TRP A 516 -24.82 8.41 27.49
CA TRP A 516 -26.25 8.38 27.27
C TRP A 516 -26.87 7.18 27.97
N LEU A 517 -27.79 7.45 28.89
CA LEU A 517 -28.62 6.43 29.53
C LEU A 517 -29.97 6.32 28.81
N ILE A 518 -30.18 5.21 28.11
CA ILE A 518 -31.42 4.87 27.43
C ILE A 518 -32.21 3.93 28.35
N GLN A 519 -33.19 4.47 29.05
CA GLN A 519 -34.09 3.68 29.89
C GLN A 519 -35.38 3.40 29.14
N ASP A 520 -35.77 2.12 29.10
CA ASP A 520 -37.07 1.71 28.59
C ASP A 520 -38.12 1.91 29.70
N LYS A 521 -39.04 2.87 29.50
CA LYS A 521 -40.18 3.09 30.38
C LYS A 521 -41.43 2.65 29.62
N PRO A 522 -42.31 1.83 30.24
CA PRO A 522 -43.50 1.34 29.57
C PRO A 522 -44.47 2.50 29.30
N ASP A 523 -44.50 2.96 28.06
CA ASP A 523 -45.35 4.06 27.59
C ASP A 523 -46.27 3.56 26.49
N ARG A 524 -47.56 3.42 26.82
CA ARG A 524 -48.56 2.79 25.93
C ARG A 524 -48.73 3.51 24.59
N GLU A 525 -48.52 4.83 24.53
CA GLU A 525 -48.62 5.61 23.29
C GLU A 525 -47.39 5.45 22.39
N ASN A 526 -46.22 5.23 22.96
CA ASN A 526 -44.99 4.98 22.20
C ASN A 526 -44.95 3.55 21.69
N ASP A 527 -45.47 2.57 22.45
CA ASP A 527 -45.55 1.17 22.03
C ASP A 527 -46.57 0.93 20.89
N LEU A 528 -47.54 1.83 20.72
CA LEU A 528 -48.57 1.77 19.69
C LEU A 528 -48.16 2.42 18.36
N LYS A 529 -47.11 3.26 18.38
CA LYS A 529 -46.55 3.94 17.21
C LYS A 529 -45.42 3.12 16.64
#